data_AF-A0A658BRI3-F1
#
_entry.id   AF-A0A658BRI3-F1
#
_cell.length_a   1.000
_cell.length_b   1.000
_cell.length_c   1.000
_cell.angle_alpha   90.00
_cell.angle_beta   90.00
_cell.angle_gamma   90.00
#
_symmetry.space_group_name_H-M   'P 1'
#
loop_
_entity.id
_entity.type
_entity.pdbx_description
1 polymer ?
#
loop_
_entity_poly.entity_id
_entity_poly.type
_entity_poly.pdbx_seq_one_letter_code
_entity_poly.pdbx_strand_id
1 'polypeptide(L)'
;MFEYMFFDEELRQRFVTYARSRGVECALPADDMGLLAATPEDVDELVSNELDNYYDELMEEQADRVDAADGEATHQAAGVRVTLAGGRPCMIKLEPVLANRLLAAFTLEEMQELVNAIARSVENPENGPLCKR
;
A
#
# COMPACT_ATOMS: atom_id res chain seq x y z
N MET A 1 -18.06 14.67 -23.00
CA MET A 1 -17.83 13.23 -22.79
C MET A 1 -17.32 13.11 -21.37
N PHE A 2 -17.80 12.15 -20.58
CA PHE A 2 -17.31 11.95 -19.21
C PHE A 2 -16.06 11.09 -19.24
N GLU A 3 -15.00 11.52 -18.55
CA GLU A 3 -13.69 10.84 -18.58
C GLU A 3 -13.35 10.29 -17.20
N TYR A 4 -13.08 8.98 -17.15
CA TYR A 4 -12.65 8.26 -15.95
C TYR A 4 -11.18 7.88 -16.10
N MET A 5 -10.38 8.15 -15.08
CA MET A 5 -8.94 7.92 -15.09
C MET A 5 -8.58 6.69 -14.26
N PHE A 6 -7.79 5.80 -14.84
CA PHE A 6 -7.31 4.58 -14.19
C PHE A 6 -5.79 4.53 -14.22
N PHE A 7 -5.22 3.90 -13.20
CA PHE A 7 -3.77 3.64 -13.12
C PHE A 7 -3.45 2.18 -13.49
N ASP A 8 -4.45 1.30 -13.49
CA ASP A 8 -4.33 -0.11 -13.85
C ASP A 8 -5.21 -0.45 -15.06
N GLU A 9 -4.64 -1.18 -16.02
CA GLU A 9 -5.33 -1.63 -17.24
C GLU A 9 -6.47 -2.62 -16.91
N GLU A 10 -6.30 -3.47 -15.90
CA GLU A 10 -7.31 -4.42 -15.45
C GLU A 10 -8.55 -3.69 -14.93
N LEU A 11 -8.38 -2.67 -14.11
CA LEU A 11 -9.47 -1.87 -13.56
C LEU A 11 -10.20 -1.10 -14.66
N ARG A 12 -9.45 -0.51 -15.61
CA ARG A 12 -10.05 0.13 -16.79
C ARG A 12 -10.88 -0.85 -17.60
N GLN A 13 -10.37 -2.06 -17.87
CA GLN A 13 -11.09 -3.09 -18.62
C GLN A 13 -12.37 -3.55 -17.90
N ARG A 14 -12.32 -3.67 -16.56
CA ARG A 14 -13.50 -3.98 -15.74
C ARG A 14 -14.57 -2.90 -15.86
N PHE A 15 -14.18 -1.63 -15.75
CA PHE A 15 -15.09 -0.50 -15.93
C PHE A 15 -15.74 -0.49 -17.32
N VAL A 16 -14.95 -0.66 -18.38
CA VAL A 16 -15.44 -0.72 -19.77
C VAL A 16 -16.42 -1.88 -19.97
N THR A 17 -16.12 -3.04 -19.37
CA THR A 17 -16.99 -4.21 -19.44
C THR A 17 -18.32 -3.95 -18.71
N TYR A 18 -18.26 -3.32 -17.54
CA TYR A 18 -19.43 -2.94 -16.77
C TYR A 18 -20.29 -1.91 -17.52
N ALA A 19 -19.68 -0.87 -18.07
CA ALA A 19 -20.38 0.13 -18.89
C ALA A 19 -21.05 -0.50 -20.11
N ARG A 20 -20.36 -1.39 -20.83
CA ARG A 20 -20.94 -2.13 -21.95
C ARG A 20 -22.13 -2.99 -21.53
N SER A 21 -22.09 -3.59 -20.35
CA SER A 21 -23.22 -4.38 -19.83
C SER A 21 -24.48 -3.55 -19.58
N ARG A 22 -24.33 -2.23 -19.35
CA ARG A 22 -25.41 -1.25 -19.21
C ARG A 22 -25.78 -0.56 -20.53
N GLY A 23 -25.19 -0.98 -21.65
CA GLY A 23 -25.44 -0.41 -22.97
C GLY A 23 -24.65 0.86 -23.28
N VAL A 24 -23.61 1.17 -22.50
CA VAL A 24 -22.75 2.35 -22.69
C VAL A 24 -21.47 1.93 -23.41
N GLU A 25 -21.21 2.52 -24.57
CA GLU A 25 -19.94 2.32 -25.29
C GLU A 25 -18.88 3.32 -24.81
N CYS A 26 -17.82 2.82 -24.17
CA CYS A 26 -16.70 3.63 -23.76
C CYS A 26 -15.68 3.81 -24.90
N ALA A 27 -15.21 5.03 -25.10
CA ALA A 27 -14.01 5.32 -25.87
C ALA A 27 -12.76 5.21 -24.97
N LEU A 28 -11.63 4.80 -25.55
CA LEU A 28 -10.35 4.72 -24.86
C LEU A 28 -9.37 5.72 -25.48
N PRO A 29 -9.49 7.01 -25.14
CA PRO A 29 -8.53 8.00 -25.62
C PRO A 29 -7.13 7.66 -25.10
N ALA A 30 -6.13 7.86 -25.96
CA ALA A 30 -4.74 7.74 -25.56
C ALA A 30 -4.32 9.03 -24.85
N ASP A 31 -3.80 8.91 -23.63
CA ASP A 31 -3.26 10.02 -22.85
C ASP A 31 -1.91 9.63 -22.24
N ASP A 32 -0.98 10.57 -22.18
CA ASP A 32 0.37 10.34 -21.63
C ASP A 32 0.39 10.32 -20.09
N MET A 33 -0.66 10.83 -19.41
CA MET A 33 -0.73 10.87 -17.95
C MET A 33 -1.39 9.63 -17.33
N GLY A 34 -2.12 8.82 -18.09
CA GLY A 34 -2.79 7.64 -17.53
C GLY A 34 -3.72 6.90 -18.49
N LEU A 35 -4.43 5.91 -17.95
CA LEU A 35 -5.35 5.08 -18.73
C LEU A 35 -6.76 5.64 -18.62
N LEU A 36 -7.25 6.28 -19.68
CA LEU A 36 -8.58 6.88 -19.69
C LEU A 36 -9.64 5.93 -20.26
N ALA A 37 -10.85 6.00 -19.71
CA ALA A 37 -12.08 5.49 -20.31
C ALA A 37 -13.13 6.60 -20.34
N ALA A 38 -13.65 6.91 -21.52
CA ALA A 38 -14.55 8.02 -21.75
C ALA A 38 -15.95 7.52 -22.14
N THR A 39 -16.99 7.95 -21.42
CA THR A 39 -18.38 7.60 -21.69
C THR A 39 -19.13 8.77 -22.35
N PRO A 40 -20.16 8.51 -23.17
CA PRO A 40 -21.01 9.57 -23.72
C PRO A 40 -21.68 10.37 -22.59
N GLU A 41 -21.96 11.65 -22.81
CA GLU A 41 -22.74 12.47 -21.86
C GLU A 41 -24.25 12.25 -21.98
N ASP A 42 -24.71 11.69 -23.09
CA ASP A 42 -26.12 11.40 -23.37
C ASP A 42 -26.54 10.03 -22.80
N VAL A 43 -26.03 9.71 -21.62
CA VAL A 43 -26.33 8.47 -20.89
C VAL A 43 -27.42 8.80 -19.88
N ASP A 44 -28.33 7.86 -19.66
CA ASP A 44 -29.39 8.00 -18.66
C ASP A 44 -28.78 8.33 -17.28
N GLU A 45 -29.35 9.30 -16.57
CA GLU A 45 -28.85 9.78 -15.28
C GLU A 45 -28.71 8.65 -14.26
N LEU A 46 -29.57 7.64 -14.33
CA LEU A 46 -29.53 6.46 -13.47
C LEU A 46 -28.31 5.59 -13.79
N VAL A 47 -28.02 5.39 -15.07
CA VAL A 47 -26.83 4.65 -15.53
C VAL A 47 -25.55 5.43 -15.26
N SER A 48 -25.56 6.75 -15.42
CA SER A 48 -24.42 7.60 -15.07
C SER A 48 -24.06 7.47 -13.59
N ASN A 49 -25.05 7.59 -12.70
CA ASN A 49 -24.82 7.41 -11.26
C ASN A 49 -24.29 6.01 -10.92
N GLU A 50 -24.77 4.96 -11.60
CA GLU A 50 -24.24 3.60 -11.39
C GLU A 50 -22.80 3.44 -11.86
N LEU A 51 -22.40 4.13 -12.92
CA LEU A 51 -21.02 4.15 -13.40
C LEU A 51 -20.11 4.91 -12.44
N ASP A 52 -20.56 6.05 -11.92
CA ASP A 52 -19.82 6.83 -10.94
C ASP A 52 -19.60 6.05 -9.64
N ASN A 53 -20.65 5.42 -9.10
CA ASN A 53 -20.52 4.57 -7.91
C ASN A 53 -19.57 3.38 -8.15
N TYR A 54 -19.65 2.75 -9.33
CA TYR A 54 -18.76 1.63 -9.66
C TYR A 54 -17.32 2.09 -9.85
N TYR A 55 -17.11 3.29 -10.39
CA TYR A 55 -15.80 3.90 -10.48
C TYR A 55 -15.21 4.15 -9.09
N ASP A 56 -15.98 4.70 -8.16
CA ASP A 56 -15.55 4.92 -6.77
C ASP A 56 -15.14 3.61 -6.09
N GLU A 57 -15.93 2.53 -6.25
CA GLU A 57 -15.57 1.20 -5.74
C GLU A 57 -14.24 0.69 -6.32
N LEU A 58 -14.00 0.90 -7.62
CA LEU A 58 -12.73 0.51 -8.25
C LEU A 58 -11.54 1.35 -7.77
N MET A 59 -11.76 2.63 -7.44
CA MET A 59 -10.71 3.50 -6.91
C MET A 59 -10.37 3.13 -5.46
N GLU A 60 -11.35 2.75 -4.64
CA GLU A 60 -11.11 2.18 -3.32
C GLU A 60 -10.32 0.87 -3.42
N GLU A 61 -10.69 -0.04 -4.34
CA GLU A 61 -9.94 -1.29 -4.58
C GLU A 61 -8.50 -1.00 -5.05
N GLN A 62 -8.31 0.04 -5.88
CA GLN A 62 -6.99 0.47 -6.32
C GLN A 62 -6.16 1.01 -5.15
N ALA A 63 -6.77 1.79 -4.25
CA ALA A 63 -6.11 2.29 -3.04
C ALA A 63 -5.69 1.14 -2.12
N ASP A 64 -6.59 0.17 -1.90
CA ASP A 64 -6.29 -1.03 -1.10
C ASP A 64 -5.17 -1.87 -1.72
N ARG A 65 -5.13 -2.00 -3.06
CA ARG A 65 -4.03 -2.68 -3.77
C ARG A 65 -2.71 -1.93 -3.64
N VAL A 66 -2.72 -0.60 -3.67
CA VAL A 66 -1.53 0.23 -3.45
C VAL A 66 -1.06 0.13 -2.00
N ASP A 67 -1.96 0.19 -1.02
CA ASP A 67 -1.61 0.01 0.39
C ASP A 67 -1.10 -1.41 0.68
N ALA A 68 -1.66 -2.43 0.02
CA ALA A 68 -1.14 -3.80 0.07
C ALA A 68 0.22 -3.93 -0.62
N ALA A 69 0.44 -3.21 -1.73
CA ALA A 69 1.70 -3.17 -2.46
C ALA A 69 2.78 -2.35 -1.74
N ASP A 70 2.42 -1.29 -0.99
CA ASP A 70 3.32 -0.57 -0.08
C ASP A 70 3.58 -1.41 1.19
N GLY A 71 2.60 -2.20 1.62
CA GLY A 71 2.78 -3.33 2.52
C GLY A 71 3.84 -4.31 1.98
N GLU A 72 3.79 -4.68 0.70
CA GLU A 72 4.80 -5.53 0.04
C GLU A 72 6.12 -4.79 -0.28
N ALA A 73 6.15 -3.47 -0.40
CA ALA A 73 7.39 -2.69 -0.46
C ALA A 73 8.12 -2.72 0.89
N THR A 74 7.39 -2.89 1.99
CA THR A 74 7.94 -3.26 3.31
C THR A 74 8.57 -4.67 3.29
N HIS A 75 8.18 -5.54 2.35
CA HIS A 75 8.70 -6.90 2.21
C HIS A 75 9.99 -7.00 1.38
N GLN A 76 10.46 -5.96 0.68
CA GLN A 76 11.69 -6.07 -0.14
C GLN A 76 12.98 -5.70 0.60
N ALA A 77 12.91 -4.97 1.71
CA ALA A 77 13.97 -4.89 2.72
C ALA A 77 13.42 -4.20 3.96
N ALA A 78 13.00 -4.96 4.98
CA ALA A 78 12.73 -4.41 6.30
C ALA A 78 14.07 -3.97 6.92
N GLY A 79 14.52 -2.77 6.58
CA GLY A 79 15.63 -2.11 7.24
C GLY A 79 15.15 -1.49 8.54
N VAL A 80 15.37 -2.13 9.68
CA VAL A 80 15.04 -1.51 10.98
C VAL A 80 16.11 -0.47 11.29
N ARG A 81 15.70 0.79 11.41
CA ARG A 81 16.60 1.88 11.81
C ARG A 81 16.76 1.87 13.33
N VAL A 82 18.00 1.81 13.77
CA VAL A 82 18.40 1.80 15.18
C VAL A 82 19.26 3.02 15.46
N THR A 83 19.09 3.63 16.62
CA THR A 83 19.96 4.72 17.06
C THR A 83 20.95 4.21 18.08
N LEU A 84 22.23 4.18 17.71
CA LEU A 84 23.35 3.78 18.58
C LEU A 84 23.72 4.90 19.55
N ALA A 85 24.41 4.55 20.63
CA ALA A 85 24.97 5.48 21.59
C ALA A 85 25.91 6.47 20.87
N GLY A 86 25.53 7.75 20.90
CA GLY A 86 26.16 8.82 20.11
C GLY A 86 25.30 9.35 18.96
N GLY A 87 24.04 8.93 18.84
CA GLY A 87 23.07 9.49 17.88
C GLY A 87 23.28 9.03 16.44
N ARG A 88 24.12 8.01 16.21
CA ARG A 88 24.40 7.49 14.87
C ARG A 88 23.27 6.56 14.44
N PRO A 89 22.60 6.83 13.31
CA PRO A 89 21.64 5.89 12.77
C PRO A 89 22.36 4.70 12.14
N CYS A 90 21.95 3.50 12.53
CA CYS A 90 22.38 2.23 11.92
C CYS A 90 21.16 1.55 11.31
N MET A 91 21.29 1.04 10.09
CA MET A 91 20.21 0.31 9.42
C MET A 91 20.52 -1.18 9.47
N ILE A 92 19.66 -1.94 10.14
CA ILE A 92 19.77 -3.39 10.26
C ILE A 92 18.88 -4.01 9.20
N LYS A 93 19.48 -4.80 8.31
CA LYS A 93 18.73 -5.60 7.35
C LYS A 93 18.09 -6.79 8.08
N LEU A 94 16.76 -6.82 8.16
CA LEU A 94 16.03 -8.02 8.52
C LEU A 94 15.72 -8.84 7.26
N GLU A 95 15.75 -10.17 7.41
CA GLU A 95 15.19 -11.03 6.37
C GLU A 95 13.67 -10.81 6.29
N PRO A 96 13.10 -10.63 5.09
CA PRO A 96 11.68 -10.34 4.90
C PRO A 96 10.75 -11.34 5.59
N VAL A 97 11.08 -12.63 5.53
CA VAL A 97 10.29 -13.70 6.17
C VAL A 97 10.23 -13.52 7.69
N LEU A 98 11.32 -13.05 8.30
CA LEU A 98 11.37 -12.79 9.73
C LEU A 98 10.62 -11.50 10.09
N ALA A 99 10.80 -10.44 9.29
CA ALA A 99 10.11 -9.17 9.49
C ALA A 99 8.59 -9.32 9.45
N ASN A 100 8.07 -10.05 8.46
CA ASN A 100 6.64 -10.26 8.30
C ASN A 100 6.04 -11.09 9.45
N ARG A 101 6.80 -12.10 9.92
CA ARG A 101 6.38 -12.89 11.09
C ARG A 101 6.34 -12.07 12.37
N LEU A 102 7.23 -11.08 12.52
CA LEU A 102 7.23 -10.18 13.66
C LEU A 102 6.11 -9.14 13.55
N LEU A 103 5.92 -8.53 12.38
CA LEU A 103 4.82 -7.57 12.11
C LEU A 103 3.42 -8.19 12.25
N ALA A 104 3.29 -9.51 12.09
CA ALA A 104 2.04 -10.22 12.35
C ALA A 104 1.67 -10.30 13.85
N ALA A 105 2.63 -10.09 14.75
CA ALA A 105 2.45 -10.20 16.20
C ALA A 105 2.75 -8.91 16.97
N PHE A 106 3.53 -8.01 16.38
CA PHE A 106 3.98 -6.76 16.97
C PHE A 106 3.71 -5.60 16.02
N THR A 107 3.37 -4.44 16.59
CA THR A 107 3.36 -3.19 15.83
C THR A 107 4.78 -2.77 15.47
N LEU A 108 4.91 -1.89 14.47
CA LEU A 108 6.20 -1.34 14.05
C LEU A 108 6.92 -0.60 15.19
N GLU A 109 6.16 0.11 16.03
CA GLU A 109 6.69 0.83 17.20
C GLU A 109 7.28 -0.12 18.23
N GLU A 110 6.57 -1.20 18.58
CA GLU A 110 7.05 -2.23 19.53
C GLU A 110 8.32 -2.91 19.01
N MET A 111 8.40 -3.19 17.71
CA MET A 111 9.63 -3.71 17.10
C MET A 111 10.79 -2.72 17.19
N GLN A 112 10.55 -1.43 16.92
CA GLN A 112 11.59 -0.40 17.05
C GLN A 112 12.06 -0.27 18.50
N GLU A 113 11.14 -0.31 19.47
CA GLU A 113 11.46 -0.25 20.88
C GLU A 113 12.34 -1.45 21.30
N LEU A 114 11.95 -2.67 20.89
CA LEU A 114 12.70 -3.90 21.15
C LEU A 114 14.13 -3.82 20.61
N VAL A 115 14.29 -3.43 19.35
CA VAL A 115 15.63 -3.38 18.72
C VAL A 115 16.48 -2.28 19.34
N ASN A 116 15.91 -1.13 19.68
CA ASN A 116 16.63 -0.07 20.39
C ASN A 116 17.05 -0.49 21.80
N ALA A 117 16.21 -1.25 22.53
CA ALA A 117 16.56 -1.79 23.85
C ALA A 117 17.73 -2.77 23.76
N ILE A 118 17.72 -3.67 22.76
CA ILE A 118 18.82 -4.61 22.50
C ILE A 118 20.11 -3.84 22.19
N ALA A 119 20.06 -2.85 21.29
CA ALA A 119 21.23 -2.05 20.92
C ALA A 119 21.84 -1.33 22.14
N ARG A 120 21.01 -0.68 22.96
CA ARG A 120 21.45 -0.02 24.19
C ARG A 120 22.11 -0.99 25.17
N SER A 121 21.58 -2.20 25.28
CA SER A 121 22.12 -3.25 26.16
C SER A 121 23.44 -3.82 25.65
N VAL A 122 23.60 -3.99 24.34
CA VAL A 122 24.88 -4.42 23.73
C VAL A 122 25.95 -3.34 23.91
N GLU A 123 25.58 -2.07 23.78
CA GLU A 123 26.50 -0.93 23.97
C GLU A 123 26.85 -0.69 25.44
N ASN A 124 25.97 -1.07 26.37
CA ASN A 124 26.17 -0.96 27.81
C ASN A 124 25.97 -2.34 28.47
N PRO A 125 26.92 -3.27 28.32
CA PRO A 125 26.76 -4.62 28.81
C PRO A 125 26.77 -4.63 30.34
N GLU A 126 25.59 -4.84 30.94
CA GLU A 126 25.49 -5.16 32.36
C GLU A 126 25.87 -6.63 32.56
N ASN A 127 27.11 -6.90 32.98
CA ASN A 127 27.61 -8.26 33.26
C ASN A 127 27.03 -8.87 34.57
N GLY A 128 25.90 -8.35 35.05
CA GLY A 128 25.21 -8.84 36.24
C GLY A 128 24.18 -9.93 35.93
N PRO A 129 23.74 -10.71 36.92
CA PRO A 129 22.64 -11.65 36.72
C PRO A 129 21.35 -10.90 36.34
N LEU A 130 20.68 -11.38 35.28
CA LEU A 130 19.43 -10.81 34.77
C LEU A 130 18.30 -10.82 35.82
N CYS A 131 18.33 -11.77 36.74
CA CYS A 131 17.44 -11.80 37.90
C CYS A 131 18.18 -11.23 39.12
N LYS A 132 17.85 -9.98 39.48
CA LYS A 132 18.06 -9.49 40.85
C LYS A 132 16.81 -9.86 41.64
N ARG A 133 17.00 -10.68 42.68
CA ARG A 133 15.95 -11.07 43.62
C ARG A 133 15.47 -9.90 44.45
#